data_AF-A0A920F0U0-F1
#
_entry.id   AF-A0A920F0U0-F1
#
_cell.length_a   1.000
_cell.length_b   1.000
_cell.length_c   1.000
_cell.angle_alpha   90.00
_cell.angle_beta   90.00
_cell.angle_gamma   90.00
#
_symmetry.space_group_name_H-M   'P 1'
#
loop_
_entity.id
_entity.type
_entity.pdbx_description
1 polymer ?
#
loop_
_entity_poly.entity_id
_entity_poly.type
_entity_poly.pdbx_seq_one_letter_code
_entity_poly.pdbx_strand_id
1 'polypeptide(L)' 'MSLCKNPELACEVTLQPIERYGFDAAILFSDILTIPDAMGMELDFVEGYGPKFNNPIGDKNDLLRTIKQRLIQN' A
#
# COMPACT_ATOMS: atom_id res chain seq x y z
N MET A 1 -7.16 -3.87 -3.39
CA MET A 1 -6.30 -2.66 -3.31
C MET A 1 -6.52 -1.69 -4.48
N SER A 2 -7.72 -1.65 -5.08
CA SER A 2 -7.98 -0.83 -6.28
C SER A 2 -8.03 0.67 -5.99
N LEU A 3 -8.53 1.06 -4.82
CA LEU A 3 -8.74 2.48 -4.48
C LEU A 3 -7.40 3.23 -4.31
N CYS A 4 -6.50 2.73 -3.47
CA CYS A 4 -5.18 3.36 -3.26
C CYS A 4 -4.26 3.29 -4.50
N LYS A 5 -4.56 2.44 -5.49
CA LYS A 5 -3.80 2.29 -6.74
C LYS A 5 -4.39 3.12 -7.90
N ASN A 6 -5.51 3.81 -7.68
CA ASN A 6 -6.13 4.70 -8.66
C ASN A 6 -5.95 6.16 -8.20
N PRO A 7 -5.06 6.95 -8.83
CA PRO A 7 -4.77 8.32 -8.42
C PRO A 7 -6.00 9.24 -8.42
N GLU A 8 -6.88 9.10 -9.40
CA GLU A 8 -8.09 9.93 -9.53
C GLU A 8 -9.05 9.67 -8.38
N LEU A 9 -9.34 8.40 -8.08
CA LEU A 9 -10.20 8.04 -6.96
C LEU A 9 -9.57 8.40 -5.62
N ALA A 10 -8.27 8.13 -5.43
CA ALA A 10 -7.56 8.49 -4.19
C ALA A 10 -7.61 10.00 -3.93
N CYS A 11 -7.46 10.83 -4.97
CA CYS A 11 -7.62 12.28 -4.89
C CYS A 11 -9.05 12.65 -4.46
N GLU A 12 -10.05 12.06 -5.11
CA GLU A 12 -11.46 12.32 -4.81
C GLU A 12 -11.80 12.06 -3.34
N VAL A 13 -11.50 10.86 -2.81
CA VAL A 13 -11.77 10.54 -1.39
C VAL A 13 -10.95 11.40 -0.42
N THR A 14 -9.74 11.80 -0.81
CA THR A 14 -8.90 12.70 0.00
C THR A 14 -9.56 14.07 0.19
N LEU A 15 -10.23 14.59 -0.84
CA LEU A 15 -10.82 15.94 -0.83
C LEU A 15 -12.24 15.99 -0.25
N GLN A 16 -13.00 14.89 -0.27
CA GLN A 16 -14.36 14.84 0.27
C GLN A 16 -14.51 15.44 1.70
N PRO A 17 -13.63 15.16 2.68
CA PRO A 17 -13.72 15.77 4.01
C PRO A 17 -13.41 17.28 4.01
N ILE A 18 -12.51 17.72 3.14
CA ILE A 18 -12.14 19.15 3.00
C ILE A 18 -13.33 19.93 2.46
N GLU A 19 -13.95 19.44 1.38
CA GLU A 19 -15.11 20.09 0.75
C GLU A 19 -16.33 20.10 1.67
N ARG A 20 -16.51 19.06 2.49
CA ARG A 20 -17.67 18.94 3.38
C ARG A 20 -17.53 19.72 4.69
N TYR A 21 -16.33 19.82 5.25
CA TYR A 21 -16.12 20.33 6.60
C TYR A 21 -15.13 21.49 6.72
N GLY A 22 -14.39 21.82 5.65
CA GLY A 22 -13.48 22.95 5.62
C GLY A 22 -12.24 22.79 6.50
N PHE A 23 -11.68 21.58 6.62
CA PHE A 23 -10.44 21.38 7.39
C PHE A 23 -9.25 22.11 6.78
N ASP A 24 -8.29 22.50 7.63
CA ASP A 24 -7.09 23.25 7.24
C ASP A 24 -6.04 22.41 6.48
N ALA A 25 -6.20 21.09 6.47
CA ALA A 25 -5.28 20.17 5.82
C ALA A 25 -5.97 18.87 5.40
N ALA A 26 -5.49 18.32 4.28
CA ALA A 26 -5.85 16.97 3.84
C ALA A 26 -4.74 15.98 4.21
N ILE A 27 -5.13 14.71 4.40
CA ILE A 27 -4.21 13.59 4.53
C ILE A 27 -4.37 12.69 3.31
N LEU A 28 -3.26 12.31 2.67
CA LEU A 28 -3.27 11.44 1.50
C LEU A 28 -4.02 10.14 1.80
N PHE A 29 -5.04 9.84 1.01
CA PHE A 29 -5.68 8.53 1.01
C PHE A 29 -4.74 7.50 0.37
N SER A 30 -4.05 6.73 1.21
CA SER A 30 -3.16 5.64 0.82
C SER A 30 -3.07 4.61 1.94
N ASP A 31 -2.19 3.62 1.79
CA ASP A 31 -1.93 2.58 2.79
C ASP A 31 -0.42 2.54 3.12
N ILE A 32 -0.09 2.36 4.39
CA ILE A 32 1.30 2.19 4.85
C ILE A 32 1.95 0.93 4.27
N LEU A 33 1.14 -0.08 3.90
CA LEU A 33 1.56 -1.36 3.34
C LEU A 33 1.89 -1.28 1.84
N THR A 34 1.80 -0.10 1.23
CA THR A 34 2.24 0.13 -0.16
C THR A 34 3.73 -0.16 -0.37
N ILE A 35 4.57 0.15 0.62
CA ILE A 35 6.02 -0.11 0.58
C ILE A 35 6.31 -1.63 0.50
N PRO A 36 5.87 -2.46 1.46
CA PRO A 36 6.11 -3.90 1.40
C PRO A 36 5.44 -4.58 0.19
N ASP A 37 4.28 -4.11 -0.28
CA ASP A 37 3.68 -4.57 -1.54
C ASP A 37 4.62 -4.29 -2.73
N ALA A 38 5.15 -3.08 -2.83
CA ALA A 38 6.13 -2.70 -3.86
C ALA A 38 7.49 -3.41 -3.71
N MET A 39 7.82 -3.91 -2.51
CA MET A 39 8.98 -4.78 -2.28
C MET A 39 8.75 -6.23 -2.74
N GLY A 40 7.54 -6.59 -3.19
CA GLY A 40 7.24 -7.93 -3.69
C GLY A 40 6.75 -8.89 -2.61
N MET A 41 6.29 -8.39 -1.46
CA MET A 41 5.68 -9.22 -0.40
C MET A 41 4.25 -9.66 -0.74
N GLU A 42 3.68 -9.14 -1.83
CA GLU A 42 2.34 -9.47 -2.39
C GLU A 42 1.22 -9.26 -1.37
N LEU A 43 0.65 -8.05 -1.36
CA LEU A 43 -0.41 -7.69 -0.43
C LEU A 43 -1.80 -8.09 -0.92
N ASP A 44 -2.49 -8.93 -0.14
CA ASP A 44 -3.88 -9.31 -0.31
C ASP A 44 -4.77 -8.79 0.82
N PHE A 45 -6.02 -8.49 0.51
CA PHE A 45 -7.03 -8.08 1.48
C PHE A 45 -8.05 -9.20 1.64
N VAL A 46 -8.03 -9.84 2.80
CA VAL A 46 -8.94 -10.94 3.12
C VAL A 46 -10.14 -10.37 3.88
N GLU A 47 -11.34 -10.57 3.35
CA GLU A 47 -12.58 -10.10 3.94
C GLU A 47 -12.72 -10.60 5.38
N GLY A 48 -12.95 -9.68 6.34
CA GLY A 48 -13.06 -10.00 7.76
C GLY A 48 -11.75 -10.23 8.51
N TYR A 49 -10.60 -10.32 7.81
CA TYR A 49 -9.28 -10.56 8.42
C TYR A 49 -8.28 -9.42 8.18
N GLY A 50 -8.55 -8.56 7.21
CA GLY A 50 -7.68 -7.42 6.88
C GLY A 50 -6.53 -7.80 5.93
N PRO A 51 -5.47 -6.97 5.88
CA PRO A 51 -4.34 -7.16 4.97
C PRO A 51 -3.45 -8.35 5.37
N LYS A 52 -3.00 -9.11 4.37
CA LYS A 52 -2.08 -10.25 4.53
C LYS A 52 -1.04 -10.25 3.40
N PHE A 53 0.20 -10.57 3.73
CA PHE A 53 1.24 -10.82 2.73
C PHE A 53 1.32 -12.30 2.37
N ASN A 54 1.39 -12.61 1.08
CA ASN A 54 1.61 -13.98 0.60
C ASN A 54 3.07 -14.40 0.73
N ASN A 55 4.00 -13.42 0.66
CA ASN A 55 5.44 -13.65 0.78
C ASN A 55 6.03 -12.86 1.97
N PRO A 56 5.70 -13.22 3.22
CA PRO A 56 6.26 -12.57 4.40
C PRO A 56 7.76 -12.86 4.54
N ILE A 57 8.49 -11.92 5.15
CA ILE A 57 9.91 -12.10 5.49
C ILE A 57 9.98 -12.74 6.88
N GLY A 58 10.36 -14.02 6.93
CA GLY A 58 10.55 -14.75 8.19
C GLY A 58 12.00 -14.82 8.64
N ASP A 59 12.93 -14.85 7.68
CA ASP A 59 14.36 -14.97 7.95
C ASP A 59 15.25 -14.07 7.07
N LYS A 60 16.57 -14.19 7.30
CA LYS A 60 17.59 -13.45 6.54
C LYS A 60 17.60 -13.82 5.05
N ASN A 61 17.33 -15.07 4.70
CA ASN A 61 17.34 -15.52 3.31
C ASN A 61 16.13 -14.94 2.55
N ASP A 62 14.97 -14.85 3.18
CA ASP A 62 13.79 -14.19 2.63
C ASP A 62 14.10 -12.72 2.32
N LEU A 63 14.68 -11.99 3.27
CA LEU A 63 15.08 -10.60 3.07
C LEU A 63 16.05 -10.44 1.89
N LEU A 64 17.07 -11.29 1.80
CA LEU A 64 18.05 -11.25 0.72
C LEU A 64 17.41 -11.55 -0.64
N ARG A 65 16.42 -12.45 -0.69
CA ARG A 65 15.66 -12.76 -1.91
C ARG A 65 14.85 -11.53 -2.36
N THR A 66 14.10 -10.92 -1.45
CA THR A 66 13.29 -9.71 -1.70
C THR A 66 14.15 -8.56 -2.25
N ILE A 67 15.30 -8.27 -1.61
CA ILE A 67 16.21 -7.21 -2.07
C ILE A 67 16.79 -7.53 -3.46
N LYS A 68 17.25 -8.76 -3.70
CA LYS A 68 17.81 -9.16 -5.00
C LYS A 68 16.79 -9.05 -6.13
N GLN A 69 15.54 -9.49 -5.90
CA GLN A 69 14.48 -9.38 -6.90
C GLN A 69 14.24 -7.92 -7.30
N ARG A 70 14.27 -6.98 -6.35
CA ARG A 70 14.08 -5.56 -6.67
C ARG A 70 15.25 -4.96 -7.45
N LEU A 71 16.49 -5.34 -7.12
CA LEU A 71 17.69 -4.83 -7.81
C LEU A 71 17.80 -5.30 -9.28
N ILE A 72 17.19 -6.42 -9.65
CA ILE A 72 17.23 -6.95 -11.02
C ILE A 72 16.11 -6.35 -11.89
N GLN A 73 15.06 -5.79 -11.28
CA GLN A 73 13.88 -5.25 -11.99
C GLN A 73 13.94 -3.73 -12.25
N ASN A 74 15.07 -3.05 -12.02
CA ASN A 74 15.28 -1.64 -12.36
C ASN A 74 16.51 -1.47 -13.25
#